data_AF-A0A9D8RPR0-F1
#
_entry.id   AF-A0A9D8RPR0-F1
#
_cell.length_a   1.000
_cell.length_b   1.000
_cell.length_c   1.000
_cell.angle_alpha   90.00
_cell.angle_beta   90.00
_cell.angle_gamma   90.00
#
_symmetry.space_group_name_H-M   'P 1'
#
loop_
_entity.id
_entity.type
_entity.pdbx_description
1 polymer ?
#
loop_
_entity_poly.entity_id
_entity_poly.type
_entity_poly.pdbx_seq_one_letter_code
_entity_poly.pdbx_strand_id
1 'polypeptide(L)' 'GVDFKSIRQMKKWMKDHEAELRAEQPGAPAKVETVVHEGPKIGRNDPCPCGSGKKYKKCCGAGK' A
#
# COMPACT_ATOMS: atom_id res chain seq x y z
N GLY A 1 -31.12 14.86 23.34
CA GLY A 1 -30.07 15.71 22.73
C GLY A 1 -28.91 15.75 23.69
N VAL A 2 -27.68 15.59 23.20
CA VAL A 2 -26.49 15.65 24.06
C VAL A 2 -26.30 17.07 24.60
N ASP A 3 -26.29 17.21 25.93
CA ASP A 3 -26.29 18.49 26.64
C ASP A 3 -24.85 18.96 26.88
N PHE A 4 -24.37 19.88 26.05
CA PHE A 4 -22.99 20.36 26.06
C PHE A 4 -22.85 21.61 26.92
N LYS A 5 -22.82 21.42 28.25
CA LYS A 5 -22.68 22.51 29.25
C LYS A 5 -21.36 23.29 29.17
N SER A 6 -20.38 22.83 28.38
CA SER A 6 -19.15 23.58 28.09
C SER A 6 -18.42 23.06 26.84
N ILE A 7 -17.60 23.93 26.22
CA ILE A 7 -16.69 23.57 25.12
C ILE A 7 -15.78 22.39 25.52
N ARG A 8 -15.39 22.31 26.80
CA ARG A 8 -14.59 21.20 27.33
C ARG A 8 -15.34 19.88 27.29
N GLN A 9 -16.63 19.89 27.62
CA GLN A 9 -17.49 18.71 27.57
C GLN A 9 -17.79 18.28 26.13
N MET A 10 -17.98 19.23 25.21
CA MET A 10 -18.15 18.97 23.78
C MET A 10 -16.89 18.33 23.15
N LYS A 11 -15.70 18.89 23.44
CA LYS A 11 -14.42 18.34 22.97
C LYS A 11 -14.14 16.94 23.52
N LYS A 12 -14.52 16.68 24.78
CA LYS A 12 -14.38 15.36 25.38
C LYS A 12 -15.27 14.34 24.66
N TRP A 13 -16.54 14.67 24.45
CA TRP A 13 -17.48 13.80 23.73
C TRP A 13 -17.02 13.50 22.28
N MET A 14 -16.52 14.50 21.55
CA MET A 14 -15.98 14.30 20.19
C MET A 14 -14.78 13.33 20.17
N LYS A 15 -13.88 13.44 21.16
CA LYS A 15 -12.71 12.57 21.28
C LYS A 15 -13.10 11.13 21.62
N ASP A 16 -14.08 10.96 22.51
CA ASP A 16 -14.56 9.64 22.91
C ASP A 16 -15.30 8.96 21.73
N HIS A 17 -16.10 9.70 20.95
CA HIS A 17 -16.78 9.17 19.75
C HIS A 17 -15.82 8.86 18.58
N GLU A 18 -14.75 9.64 18.39
CA GLU A 18 -13.70 9.33 17.39
C GLU A 18 -13.01 8.01 17.73
N ALA A 19 -12.79 7.72 19.01
CA ALA A 19 -12.20 6.47 19.45
C ALA A 19 -13.12 5.26 19.20
N GLU A 20 -14.43 5.41 19.41
CA GLU A 20 -15.44 4.38 19.12
C GLU A 20 -15.52 4.09 17.61
N LEU A 21 -15.61 5.12 16.76
CA LEU A 21 -15.60 4.98 15.29
C LEU A 21 -14.32 4.33 14.76
N ARG A 22 -13.18 4.50 15.44
CA ARG A 22 -11.91 3.89 15.07
C ARG A 22 -11.83 2.41 15.50
N ALA A 23 -12.46 2.05 16.61
CA ALA A 23 -12.46 0.67 17.14
C ALA A 23 -13.35 -0.27 16.31
N GLU A 24 -14.43 0.25 15.71
CA GLU A 24 -15.35 -0.49 14.84
C GLU A 24 -14.90 -0.61 13.37
N GLN A 25 -13.64 -0.33 13.04
CA GLN A 25 -13.09 -0.56 11.69
C GLN A 25 -12.40 -1.94 11.60
N PRO A 26 -13.10 -3.05 11.25
CA PRO A 26 -12.46 -4.30 10.88
C PRO A 26 -11.85 -4.14 9.48
N GLY A 27 -10.70 -3.48 9.40
CA GLY A 27 -10.15 -3.02 8.13
C GLY A 27 -8.63 -2.95 8.05
N ALA A 28 -7.90 -3.58 8.98
CA ALA A 28 -6.50 -3.85 8.70
C ALA A 28 -6.46 -4.82 7.51
N PRO A 29 -5.91 -4.44 6.34
CA PRO A 29 -5.75 -5.41 5.26
C PRO A 29 -4.86 -6.52 5.83
N ALA A 30 -5.39 -7.75 5.87
CA ALA A 30 -4.60 -8.92 6.16
C ALA A 30 -3.33 -8.81 5.31
N LYS A 31 -2.16 -8.85 5.96
CA LYS A 31 -0.86 -8.64 5.32
C LYS A 31 -0.75 -9.61 4.14
N VAL A 32 -1.03 -9.12 2.94
CA VAL A 32 -0.94 -9.93 1.72
C VAL A 32 0.55 -10.14 1.49
N GLU A 33 1.02 -11.36 1.72
CA GLU A 33 2.40 -11.70 1.43
C GLU A 33 2.58 -11.69 -0.09
N THR A 34 3.51 -10.84 -0.57
CA THR A 34 3.82 -10.76 -1.98
C THR A 34 4.70 -11.93 -2.37
N VAL A 35 4.28 -12.70 -3.38
CA VAL A 35 5.09 -13.80 -3.92
C VAL A 35 6.37 -13.21 -4.53
N VAL A 36 7.52 -13.54 -3.93
CA VAL A 36 8.83 -13.15 -4.45
C VAL A 36 9.27 -14.19 -5.47
N HIS A 37 9.42 -13.79 -6.74
CA HIS A 37 10.04 -14.65 -7.73
C HIS A 37 11.54 -14.83 -7.42
N GLU A 38 11.98 -16.07 -7.20
CA GLU A 38 13.38 -16.46 -6.90
C GLU A 38 14.31 -16.38 -8.13
N GLY A 39 13.80 -15.95 -9.29
CA GLY A 39 14.59 -15.84 -10.51
C GLY A 39 15.50 -14.59 -10.53
N PRO A 40 16.62 -14.63 -11.27
CA PRO A 40 17.46 -13.46 -11.49
C PRO A 40 16.64 -12.34 -12.14
N LYS A 41 16.54 -11.19 -11.44
CA LYS A 41 15.85 -10.00 -11.93
C LYS A 41 16.73 -9.33 -12.99
N ILE A 42 16.46 -9.61 -14.26
CA ILE A 42 17.09 -8.87 -15.35
C ILE A 42 16.57 -7.42 -15.38
N GLY A 43 17.48 -6.44 -15.32
CA GLY A 43 17.10 -5.04 -15.40
C GLY A 43 16.75 -4.60 -16.82
N ARG A 44 15.90 -3.56 -16.95
CA ARG A 44 15.54 -2.96 -18.26
C ARG A 44 16.76 -2.66 -19.15
N ASN A 45 17.87 -2.25 -18.55
CA ASN A 45 19.05 -1.78 -19.27
C ASN A 45 20.11 -2.85 -19.51
N ASP A 46 20.00 -4.02 -18.88
CA ASP A 46 20.94 -5.13 -19.03
C ASP A 46 20.95 -5.69 -20.46
N PRO A 47 22.06 -6.33 -20.88
CA PRO A 47 22.11 -7.05 -22.16
C PRO A 47 21.04 -8.14 -22.20
N CYS A 48 20.35 -8.24 -23.33
CA CYS A 48 19.26 -9.20 -23.49
C CYS A 48 19.80 -10.63 -23.64
N PRO A 49 19.32 -11.62 -22.86
CA PRO A 49 19.87 -12.98 -22.83
C PRO A 49 19.57 -13.78 -24.10
N CYS A 50 18.75 -13.25 -25.02
CA CYS A 50 18.51 -13.86 -26.33
C CYS A 50 19.68 -13.69 -27.33
N GLY A 51 20.78 -13.05 -26.93
CA GLY A 51 21.96 -12.88 -27.78
C GLY A 51 21.86 -11.78 -28.83
N SER A 52 20.81 -10.94 -28.79
CA SER A 52 20.62 -9.88 -29.78
C SER A 52 21.58 -8.68 -29.66
N GLY A 53 22.37 -8.61 -28.59
CA GLY A 53 23.23 -7.45 -28.28
C GLY A 53 22.46 -6.19 -27.85
N LYS A 54 21.13 -6.21 -27.82
CA LYS A 54 20.29 -5.08 -27.42
C LYS A 54 20.04 -5.08 -25.90
N LYS A 55 19.69 -3.91 -25.34
CA LYS A 55 19.19 -3.80 -23.95
C LYS A 55 17.86 -4.55 -23.81
N TYR A 56 17.61 -5.19 -22.67
CA TYR A 56 16.39 -5.97 -22.41
C TYR A 56 15.10 -5.19 -22.74
N LYS A 57 15.03 -3.91 -22.33
CA LYS A 57 13.89 -2.99 -22.61
C LYS A 57 13.62 -2.68 -24.09
N LYS A 58 14.57 -2.98 -24.97
CA LYS A 58 14.49 -2.76 -26.42
C LYS A 58 14.46 -4.08 -27.19
N CYS A 59 14.31 -5.21 -26.48
CA CYS A 59 14.26 -6.55 -27.05
C CYS A 59 13.15 -7.35 -26.35
N CYS A 60 13.47 -8.44 -25.64
CA CYS A 60 12.48 -9.32 -25.00
C CYS A 60 11.59 -8.62 -23.95
N GLY A 61 12.07 -7.53 -23.34
CA GLY A 61 11.32 -6.70 -22.40
C GLY A 61 10.65 -5.48 -23.01
N ALA A 62 10.55 -5.38 -24.34
CA ALA A 62 9.90 -4.23 -25.00
C ALA A 62 8.36 -4.26 -24.90
N GLY A 63 7.77 -5.43 -24.68
CA GLY A 63 6.33 -5.64 -24.49
C GLY A 63 5.95 -6.25 -23.15
N LYS A 64 6.87 -6.22 -22.17
CA LYS A 64 6.63 -6.62 -20.78
C LYS A 64 6.59 -5.39 -19.88
#